data_AF-A0A1J3GXW1-F1
#
_entry.id   AF-A0A1J3GXW1-F1
#
_cell.length_a   1.000
_cell.length_b   1.000
_cell.length_c   1.000
_cell.angle_alpha   90.00
_cell.angle_beta   90.00
_cell.angle_gamma   90.00
#
_symmetry.space_group_name_H-M   'P 1'
#
loop_
_entity.id
_entity.type
_entity.pdbx_description
1 polymer ?
#
loop_
_entity_poly.entity_id
_entity_poly.type
_entity_poly.pdbx_seq_one_letter_code
_entity_poly.pdbx_strand_id
1 'polypeptide(L)'
;FIWLPSQGKVVYRMDDRVPVNTSGNGLFDFLPFRSQLSVALAIIRSSEETQETFRDANGKCAGATLISSTLFATAFGLTSNGIIFTGYPVIGSQNRMMSSGSCLDSLQDGLITACPWDSRIRSEFFHQTTFSVSLTQVKSFIDDIKSLIKIERKSLCGLELYNGILMRYVTSSPAYLGKETEALDFDLTYYRAKNPLTPRLYQDFIEEIEQIALFKYNALPHWGKNRNLAFDGVIEKYKNAPAFLKVKEFYDPTGLFSSEW
;
A
#
# COMPACT_ATOMS: atom_id res chain seq x y z
N PHE A 1 1.67 -1.22 10.19
CA PHE A 1 0.30 -1.45 10.70
C PHE A 1 -0.66 -1.46 9.53
N ILE A 2 -1.76 -2.18 9.64
CA ILE A 2 -2.84 -2.14 8.67
C ILE A 2 -4.04 -1.50 9.35
N TRP A 3 -4.58 -0.43 8.77
CA TRP A 3 -5.82 0.17 9.22
C TRP A 3 -6.96 -0.22 8.28
N LEU A 4 -8.00 -0.84 8.85
CA LEU A 4 -9.25 -1.18 8.18
C LEU A 4 -10.34 -0.22 8.71
N PRO A 5 -10.44 1.00 8.13
CA PRO A 5 -11.33 2.04 8.62
C PRO A 5 -12.82 1.66 8.61
N SER A 6 -13.31 1.04 7.54
CA SER A 6 -14.72 0.63 7.40
C SER A 6 -15.07 -0.53 8.32
N GLN A 7 -14.08 -1.37 8.66
CA GLN A 7 -14.25 -2.44 9.66
C GLN A 7 -13.99 -1.97 11.11
N GLY A 8 -13.49 -0.75 11.33
CA GLY A 8 -13.13 -0.23 12.65
C GLY A 8 -11.98 -0.99 13.33
N LYS A 9 -11.07 -1.59 12.54
CA LYS A 9 -9.98 -2.45 13.04
C LYS A 9 -8.62 -1.86 12.70
N VAL A 10 -7.64 -2.09 13.57
CA VAL A 10 -6.21 -1.87 13.28
C VAL A 10 -5.45 -3.14 13.62
N VAL A 11 -4.58 -3.57 12.71
CA VAL A 11 -3.77 -4.77 12.87
C VAL A 11 -2.30 -4.36 12.99
N TYR A 12 -1.68 -4.88 14.04
CA TYR A 12 -0.28 -4.64 14.38
C TYR A 12 0.48 -5.95 14.20
N ARG A 13 1.61 -5.88 13.50
CA ARG A 13 2.63 -6.94 13.49
C ARG A 13 3.74 -6.48 14.42
N MET A 14 4.09 -7.33 15.37
CA MET A 14 5.22 -7.13 16.27
C MET A 14 6.33 -8.07 15.82
N ASP A 15 7.41 -7.49 15.34
CA ASP A 15 8.63 -8.21 14.99
C ASP A 15 9.71 -7.83 16.01
N ASP A 16 10.47 -8.82 16.47
CA ASP A 16 11.61 -8.61 17.35
C ASP A 16 12.79 -9.49 16.93
N ARG A 17 14.00 -9.11 17.34
CA ARG A 17 15.22 -9.86 17.09
C ARG A 17 15.45 -10.83 18.24
N VAL A 18 15.78 -12.06 17.90
CA VAL A 18 16.18 -13.09 18.87
C VAL A 18 17.68 -13.37 18.75
N PRO A 19 18.33 -13.94 19.78
CA PRO A 19 19.71 -14.41 19.69
C PRO A 19 19.93 -15.33 18.48
N VAL A 20 21.10 -15.23 17.84
CA VAL A 20 21.40 -15.96 16.59
C VAL A 20 21.34 -17.49 16.74
N ASN A 21 21.51 -18.01 17.95
CA ASN A 21 21.44 -19.44 18.28
C ASN A 21 19.99 -19.93 18.54
N THR A 22 19.00 -19.05 18.45
CA THR A 22 17.59 -19.42 18.61
C THR A 22 17.16 -20.23 17.40
N SER A 23 16.68 -21.45 17.63
CA SER A 23 16.22 -22.32 16.55
C SER A 23 14.89 -21.84 15.97
N GLY A 24 14.73 -21.99 14.66
CA GLY A 24 13.50 -21.65 13.97
C GLY A 24 13.66 -21.75 12.46
N ASN A 25 12.62 -22.24 11.77
CA ASN A 25 12.57 -22.33 10.31
C ASN A 25 11.35 -21.59 9.75
N GLY A 26 10.97 -20.51 10.43
CA GLY A 26 9.89 -19.64 10.00
C GLY A 26 10.08 -19.12 8.58
N LEU A 27 8.97 -18.94 7.89
CA LEU A 27 8.92 -18.31 6.57
C LEU A 27 7.73 -17.37 6.54
N PHE A 28 7.99 -16.13 6.17
CA PHE A 28 6.94 -15.20 5.76
C PHE A 28 6.90 -15.20 4.24
N ASP A 29 5.80 -15.67 3.68
CA ASP A 29 5.56 -15.60 2.24
C ASP A 29 4.19 -14.95 2.06
N PHE A 30 4.12 -13.65 1.79
CA PHE A 30 2.85 -12.92 1.88
C PHE A 30 1.90 -13.36 0.77
N LEU A 31 0.68 -13.80 1.12
CA LEU A 31 -0.26 -14.38 0.15
C LEU A 31 -0.52 -13.51 -1.11
N PRO A 32 -0.77 -12.18 -0.99
CA PRO A 32 -0.90 -11.31 -2.15
C PRO A 32 0.36 -11.15 -3.01
N PHE A 33 1.53 -11.56 -2.53
CA PHE A 33 2.80 -11.51 -3.27
C PHE A 33 3.28 -12.92 -3.69
N ARG A 34 2.37 -13.89 -3.78
CA ARG A 34 2.63 -15.20 -4.36
C ARG A 34 2.01 -15.30 -5.75
N SER A 35 2.51 -16.20 -6.57
CA SER A 35 1.78 -16.62 -7.77
C SER A 35 0.47 -17.29 -7.35
N GLN A 36 -0.64 -16.88 -7.94
CA GLN A 36 -1.97 -17.43 -7.69
C GLN A 36 -2.56 -17.97 -9.00
N LEU A 37 -3.62 -18.78 -8.92
CA LEU A 37 -4.32 -19.27 -10.10
C LEU A 37 -4.84 -18.08 -10.92
N SER A 38 -4.43 -17.98 -12.19
CA SER A 38 -4.79 -16.88 -13.08
C SER A 38 -6.30 -16.72 -13.24
N VAL A 39 -7.04 -17.84 -13.24
CA VAL A 39 -8.51 -17.84 -13.29
C VAL A 39 -9.12 -17.19 -12.05
N ALA A 40 -8.59 -17.49 -10.85
CA ALA A 40 -9.08 -16.89 -9.61
C ALA A 40 -8.81 -15.38 -9.59
N LEU A 41 -7.60 -14.98 -10.01
CA LEU A 41 -7.19 -13.60 -10.17
C LEU A 41 -8.07 -12.81 -11.15
N ALA A 42 -8.46 -13.43 -12.27
CA ALA A 42 -9.38 -12.83 -13.24
C ALA A 42 -10.80 -12.68 -12.68
N ILE A 43 -11.29 -13.66 -11.92
CA ILE A 43 -12.61 -13.61 -11.27
C ILE A 43 -12.65 -12.49 -10.22
N ILE A 44 -11.62 -12.37 -9.37
CA ILE A 44 -11.52 -11.30 -8.37
C ILE A 44 -11.59 -9.93 -9.06
N ARG A 45 -10.79 -9.74 -10.12
CA ARG A 45 -10.80 -8.50 -10.88
C ARG A 45 -12.17 -8.22 -11.53
N SER A 46 -12.77 -9.21 -12.19
CA SER A 46 -14.08 -9.06 -12.82
C SER A 46 -15.18 -8.74 -11.79
N SER A 47 -15.10 -9.31 -10.59
CA SER A 47 -16.02 -9.01 -9.50
C SER A 47 -15.89 -7.56 -9.04
N GLU A 48 -14.65 -7.06 -8.89
CA GLU A 48 -14.42 -5.66 -8.53
C GLU A 48 -14.92 -4.70 -9.62
N GLU A 49 -14.65 -4.98 -10.90
CA GLU A 49 -15.13 -4.17 -12.03
C GLU A 49 -16.67 -4.15 -12.11
N THR A 50 -17.31 -5.27 -11.79
CA THR A 50 -18.78 -5.37 -11.69
C THR A 50 -19.30 -4.48 -10.55
N GLN A 51 -18.67 -4.56 -9.37
CA GLN A 51 -19.05 -3.73 -8.22
C GLN A 51 -18.84 -2.23 -8.49
N GLU A 52 -17.78 -1.85 -9.19
CA GLU A 52 -17.55 -0.47 -9.65
C GLU A 52 -18.66 -0.02 -10.62
N THR A 53 -18.99 -0.85 -11.61
CA THR A 53 -19.99 -0.54 -12.64
C THR A 53 -21.39 -0.37 -12.06
N PHE A 54 -21.80 -1.27 -11.16
CA PHE A 54 -23.12 -1.23 -10.52
C PHE A 54 -23.16 -0.38 -9.25
N ARG A 55 -22.05 0.28 -8.90
CA ARG A 55 -21.90 1.07 -7.66
C ARG A 55 -22.25 0.27 -6.40
N ASP A 56 -21.90 -1.01 -6.38
CA ASP A 56 -22.22 -1.94 -5.31
C ASP A 56 -21.24 -1.81 -4.12
N ALA A 57 -21.52 -0.84 -3.26
CA ALA A 57 -20.78 -0.63 -2.03
C ALA A 57 -20.89 -1.83 -1.07
N ASN A 58 -22.03 -2.55 -1.06
CA ASN A 58 -22.22 -3.69 -0.18
C ASN A 58 -21.32 -4.86 -0.58
N GLY A 59 -21.28 -5.17 -1.89
CA GLY A 59 -20.40 -6.18 -2.45
C GLY A 59 -18.94 -5.87 -2.17
N LYS A 60 -18.50 -4.61 -2.33
CA LYS A 60 -17.13 -4.21 -1.98
C LYS A 60 -16.81 -4.45 -0.51
N CYS A 61 -17.69 -4.06 0.41
CA CYS A 61 -17.45 -4.28 1.85
C CYS A 61 -17.47 -5.76 2.24
N ALA A 62 -18.35 -6.56 1.63
CA ALA A 62 -18.38 -8.00 1.83
C ALA A 62 -17.07 -8.64 1.33
N GLY A 63 -16.62 -8.26 0.13
CA GLY A 63 -15.33 -8.70 -0.43
C GLY A 63 -14.14 -8.29 0.43
N ALA A 64 -14.10 -7.03 0.89
CA ALA A 64 -13.06 -6.52 1.77
C ALA A 64 -12.97 -7.30 3.09
N THR A 65 -14.13 -7.62 3.68
CA THR A 65 -14.21 -8.43 4.91
C THR A 65 -13.75 -9.86 4.65
N LEU A 66 -14.10 -10.45 3.50
CA LEU A 66 -13.66 -11.78 3.11
C LEU A 66 -12.13 -11.83 2.91
N ILE A 67 -11.55 -10.84 2.23
CA ILE A 67 -10.11 -10.72 2.03
C ILE A 67 -9.39 -10.58 3.37
N SER A 68 -9.79 -9.63 4.22
CA SER A 68 -9.14 -9.43 5.53
C SER A 68 -9.24 -10.68 6.42
N SER A 69 -10.40 -11.32 6.44
CA SER A 69 -10.62 -12.56 7.22
C SER A 69 -9.78 -13.72 6.70
N THR A 70 -9.65 -13.86 5.38
CA THR A 70 -8.81 -14.89 4.75
C THR A 70 -7.34 -14.67 5.08
N LEU A 71 -6.86 -13.43 4.98
CA LEU A 71 -5.50 -13.07 5.36
C LEU A 71 -5.23 -13.35 6.83
N PHE A 72 -6.17 -13.05 7.74
CA PHE A 72 -6.00 -13.35 9.16
C PHE A 72 -5.99 -14.87 9.43
N ALA A 73 -6.92 -15.61 8.84
CA ALA A 73 -7.04 -17.06 9.01
C ALA A 73 -5.80 -17.82 8.53
N THR A 74 -5.08 -17.25 7.56
CA THR A 74 -3.86 -17.83 6.98
C THR A 74 -2.58 -17.22 7.53
N ALA A 75 -2.67 -16.43 8.62
CA ALA A 75 -1.55 -15.70 9.21
C ALA A 75 -0.76 -14.86 8.17
N PHE A 76 -1.46 -14.29 7.20
CA PHE A 76 -0.92 -13.55 6.06
C PHE A 76 0.09 -14.34 5.21
N GLY A 77 0.13 -15.66 5.34
CA GLY A 77 1.10 -16.54 4.69
C GLY A 77 2.36 -16.83 5.51
N LEU A 78 2.34 -16.55 6.81
CA LEU A 78 3.40 -16.96 7.74
C LEU A 78 3.33 -18.46 8.04
N THR A 79 4.47 -19.13 8.14
CA THR A 79 4.57 -20.54 8.54
C THR A 79 5.67 -20.75 9.58
N SER A 80 5.47 -21.65 10.53
CA SER A 80 6.39 -21.91 11.65
C SER A 80 7.63 -22.71 11.24
N ASN A 81 7.51 -23.53 10.20
CA ASN A 81 8.55 -24.45 9.72
C ASN A 81 8.80 -24.37 8.21
N GLY A 82 8.26 -23.37 7.53
CA GLY A 82 8.29 -23.24 6.07
C GLY A 82 7.12 -23.90 5.34
N ILE A 83 6.23 -24.61 6.05
CA ILE A 83 5.12 -25.36 5.43
C ILE A 83 3.77 -25.01 6.07
N ILE A 84 3.69 -25.08 7.41
CA ILE A 84 2.43 -24.85 8.14
C ILE A 84 2.59 -23.79 9.22
N PHE A 85 1.52 -23.05 9.49
CA PHE A 85 1.42 -22.15 10.63
C PHE A 85 0.94 -22.91 11.86
N THR A 86 1.68 -22.85 12.96
CA THR A 86 1.32 -23.51 14.23
C THR A 86 1.05 -22.53 15.36
N GLY A 87 1.32 -21.24 15.17
CA GLY A 87 1.14 -20.20 16.18
C GLY A 87 2.31 -19.22 16.23
N TYR A 88 2.15 -18.19 17.06
CA TYR A 88 3.19 -17.20 17.35
C TYR A 88 3.94 -17.54 18.66
N PRO A 89 5.21 -17.11 18.83
CA PRO A 89 6.03 -16.40 17.83
C PRO A 89 6.53 -17.35 16.73
N VAL A 90 6.68 -16.82 15.52
CA VAL A 90 7.33 -17.53 14.41
C VAL A 90 8.75 -17.02 14.31
N ILE A 91 9.70 -17.94 14.51
CA ILE A 91 11.13 -17.64 14.52
C ILE A 91 11.76 -18.20 13.25
N GLY A 92 12.51 -17.38 12.54
CA GLY A 92 13.22 -17.78 11.33
C GLY A 92 14.35 -16.80 11.01
N SER A 93 15.20 -17.19 10.07
CA SER A 93 16.29 -16.32 9.62
C SER A 93 15.74 -15.04 8.97
N GLN A 94 16.48 -13.93 9.09
CA GLN A 94 16.03 -12.63 8.60
C GLN A 94 15.64 -12.65 7.12
N ASN A 95 16.40 -13.35 6.27
CA ASN A 95 16.09 -13.48 4.85
C ASN A 95 14.78 -14.21 4.55
N ARG A 96 14.27 -15.05 5.46
CA ARG A 96 13.00 -15.77 5.31
C ARG A 96 11.83 -15.03 5.96
N MET A 97 12.10 -14.22 6.99
CA MET A 97 11.07 -13.48 7.72
C MET A 97 10.79 -12.10 7.11
N MET A 98 11.76 -11.55 6.36
CA MET A 98 11.70 -10.22 5.75
C MET A 98 11.55 -10.23 4.22
N SER A 99 11.67 -11.38 3.56
CA SER A 99 11.24 -11.54 2.17
C SER A 99 9.71 -11.61 2.15
N SER A 100 9.05 -10.78 1.36
CA SER A 100 7.58 -10.68 1.42
C SER A 100 6.86 -11.53 0.38
N GLY A 101 7.49 -12.31 -0.49
CA GLY A 101 6.73 -13.08 -1.48
C GLY A 101 7.58 -13.94 -2.41
N SER A 102 6.98 -15.04 -2.89
CA SER A 102 7.58 -16.01 -3.81
C SER A 102 7.17 -15.81 -5.28
N CYS A 103 6.51 -14.70 -5.63
CA CYS A 103 5.94 -14.52 -6.97
C CYS A 103 6.93 -14.66 -8.13
N LEU A 104 8.16 -14.18 -7.95
CA LEU A 104 9.21 -14.25 -8.99
C LEU A 104 9.72 -15.67 -9.21
N ASP A 105 9.45 -16.59 -8.27
CA ASP A 105 9.78 -18.01 -8.34
C ASP A 105 8.63 -18.83 -8.98
N SER A 106 7.67 -18.16 -9.61
CA SER A 106 6.53 -18.76 -10.33
C SER A 106 6.98 -19.80 -11.36
N LEU A 107 6.21 -20.88 -11.46
CA LEU A 107 6.42 -21.93 -12.45
C LEU A 107 6.23 -21.37 -13.88
N GLN A 108 7.00 -21.90 -14.83
CA GLN A 108 6.78 -21.68 -16.26
C GLN A 108 5.69 -22.64 -16.77
N ASP A 109 4.48 -22.46 -16.27
CA ASP A 109 3.34 -23.37 -16.46
C ASP A 109 2.35 -22.92 -17.56
N GLY A 110 2.74 -21.95 -18.39
CA GLY A 110 1.87 -21.38 -19.41
C GLY A 110 0.82 -20.41 -18.86
N LEU A 111 1.09 -19.74 -17.73
CA LEU A 111 0.20 -18.81 -17.04
C LEU A 111 -1.01 -19.48 -16.37
N ILE A 112 -0.89 -20.75 -15.98
CA ILE A 112 -1.87 -21.38 -15.08
C ILE A 112 -1.82 -20.66 -13.73
N THR A 113 -0.62 -20.39 -13.25
CA THR A 113 -0.35 -19.47 -12.14
C THR A 113 0.38 -18.23 -12.62
N ALA A 114 0.13 -17.11 -11.97
CA ALA A 114 0.79 -15.84 -12.28
C ALA A 114 0.78 -14.90 -11.08
N CYS A 115 1.63 -13.87 -11.15
CA CYS A 115 1.56 -12.77 -10.21
C CYS A 115 0.28 -11.96 -10.38
N PRO A 116 -0.34 -11.46 -9.29
CA PRO A 116 -1.57 -10.67 -9.39
C PRO A 116 -1.48 -9.46 -10.34
N TRP A 117 -0.29 -8.86 -10.43
CA TRP A 117 0.01 -7.73 -11.31
C TRP A 117 0.57 -8.12 -12.70
N ASP A 118 0.56 -9.39 -13.07
CA ASP A 118 1.02 -9.80 -14.40
C ASP A 118 0.05 -9.29 -15.48
N SER A 119 0.56 -8.39 -16.33
CA SER A 119 -0.23 -7.72 -17.38
C SER A 119 -0.86 -8.68 -18.40
N ARG A 120 -0.31 -9.89 -18.57
CA ARG A 120 -0.77 -10.87 -19.57
C ARG A 120 -2.11 -11.49 -19.20
N ILE A 121 -2.41 -11.59 -17.90
CA ILE A 121 -3.67 -12.16 -17.40
C ILE A 121 -4.74 -11.12 -17.08
N ARG A 122 -4.43 -9.82 -17.26
CA ARG A 122 -5.36 -8.69 -17.09
C ARG A 122 -6.07 -8.67 -15.72
N SER A 123 -5.39 -9.09 -14.64
CA SER A 123 -5.91 -9.12 -13.28
C SER A 123 -5.77 -7.76 -12.57
N GLU A 124 -5.09 -7.70 -11.42
CA GLU A 124 -5.04 -6.52 -10.57
C GLU A 124 -4.50 -5.32 -11.34
N PHE A 125 -5.32 -4.26 -11.40
CA PHE A 125 -4.94 -2.98 -11.96
C PHE A 125 -5.40 -1.89 -11.00
N PHE A 126 -4.43 -1.34 -10.30
CA PHE A 126 -4.63 -0.42 -9.19
C PHE A 126 -3.79 0.84 -9.37
N HIS A 127 -4.07 1.81 -8.51
CA HIS A 127 -3.19 2.94 -8.26
C HIS A 127 -2.87 2.97 -6.77
N GLN A 128 -1.70 3.50 -6.45
CA GLN A 128 -1.26 3.66 -5.08
C GLN A 128 -0.89 5.11 -4.84
N THR A 129 -1.60 5.74 -3.90
CA THR A 129 -1.25 7.04 -3.35
C THR A 129 -0.51 6.82 -2.04
N THR A 130 0.57 7.55 -1.81
CA THR A 130 1.27 7.49 -0.53
C THR A 130 1.74 8.87 -0.11
N PHE A 131 1.49 9.23 1.13
CA PHE A 131 1.94 10.49 1.70
C PHE A 131 2.38 10.29 3.14
N SER A 132 3.16 11.24 3.63
CA SER A 132 3.80 11.19 4.94
C SER A 132 3.30 12.35 5.79
N VAL A 133 2.67 12.02 6.92
CA VAL A 133 2.17 12.99 7.89
C VAL A 133 3.11 13.03 9.09
N SER A 134 3.54 14.22 9.50
CA SER A 134 4.38 14.41 10.70
C SER A 134 3.74 13.73 11.91
N LEU A 135 4.53 13.02 12.73
CA LEU A 135 4.03 12.33 13.93
C LEU A 135 3.26 13.25 14.88
N THR A 136 3.63 14.52 14.95
CA THR A 136 2.95 15.54 15.76
C THR A 136 1.51 15.82 15.33
N GLN A 137 1.14 15.44 14.10
CA GLN A 137 -0.17 15.74 13.49
C GLN A 137 -0.99 14.49 13.17
N VAL A 138 -0.39 13.29 13.24
CA VAL A 138 -1.02 12.01 12.86
C VAL A 138 -2.36 11.77 13.56
N LYS A 139 -2.47 12.08 14.85
CA LYS A 139 -3.73 11.89 15.60
C LYS A 139 -4.86 12.71 14.97
N SER A 140 -4.62 14.00 14.76
CA SER A 140 -5.63 14.90 14.18
C SER A 140 -5.99 14.49 12.76
N PHE A 141 -5.00 14.08 11.95
CA PHE A 141 -5.22 13.57 10.61
C PHE A 141 -6.12 12.31 10.59
N ILE A 142 -5.85 11.34 11.48
CA ILE A 142 -6.69 10.15 11.64
C ILE A 142 -8.12 10.53 12.09
N ASP A 143 -8.26 11.51 12.98
CA ASP A 143 -9.56 11.98 13.47
C ASP A 143 -10.40 12.63 12.34
N ASP A 144 -9.77 13.33 11.41
CA ASP A 144 -10.43 13.85 10.19
C ASP A 144 -10.91 12.72 9.27
N ILE A 145 -10.06 11.74 8.98
CA ILE A 145 -10.46 10.58 8.15
C ILE A 145 -11.61 9.81 8.83
N LYS A 146 -11.54 9.61 10.15
CA LYS A 146 -12.66 9.03 10.93
C LYS A 146 -13.95 9.83 10.78
N SER A 147 -13.86 11.15 10.64
CA SER A 147 -15.01 12.01 10.43
C SER A 147 -15.60 11.83 9.03
N LEU A 148 -14.77 11.66 8.00
CA LEU A 148 -15.23 11.31 6.64
C LEU A 148 -15.97 9.96 6.63
N ILE A 149 -15.43 8.94 7.29
CA ILE A 149 -16.05 7.60 7.36
C ILE A 149 -17.41 7.63 8.05
N LYS A 150 -17.66 8.60 8.95
CA LYS A 150 -18.99 8.75 9.58
C LYS A 150 -20.06 9.23 8.59
N ILE A 151 -19.68 9.94 7.53
CA ILE A 151 -20.60 10.41 6.48
C ILE A 151 -21.11 9.23 5.67
N GLU A 152 -20.19 8.37 5.21
CA GLU A 152 -20.50 7.14 4.48
C GLU A 152 -19.54 6.03 4.93
N ARG A 153 -20.06 5.07 5.70
CA ARG A 153 -19.25 4.02 6.34
C ARG A 153 -18.60 3.07 5.34
N LYS A 154 -19.19 2.93 4.16
CA LYS A 154 -18.73 2.00 3.11
C LYS A 154 -17.74 2.63 2.14
N SER A 155 -17.48 3.93 2.28
CA SER A 155 -16.64 4.71 1.37
C SER A 155 -15.23 4.14 1.18
N LEU A 156 -14.66 3.54 2.23
CA LEU A 156 -13.27 3.05 2.23
C LEU A 156 -13.15 1.53 2.10
N CYS A 157 -14.25 0.80 1.88
CA CYS A 157 -14.20 -0.64 1.61
C CYS A 157 -13.37 -0.96 0.35
N GLY A 158 -13.28 -0.03 -0.60
CA GLY A 158 -12.41 -0.14 -1.76
C GLY A 158 -10.91 -0.25 -1.40
N LEU A 159 -10.45 0.46 -0.36
CA LEU A 159 -9.08 0.33 0.15
C LEU A 159 -8.87 -1.02 0.85
N GLU A 160 -9.89 -1.49 1.56
CA GLU A 160 -9.83 -2.74 2.31
C GLU A 160 -9.82 -4.00 1.43
N LEU A 161 -10.28 -3.92 0.17
CA LEU A 161 -10.04 -4.95 -0.84
C LEU A 161 -8.53 -5.18 -1.08
N TYR A 162 -7.72 -4.13 -0.92
CA TYR A 162 -6.26 -4.15 -1.06
C TYR A 162 -5.55 -4.20 0.30
N ASN A 163 -6.15 -4.86 1.29
CA ASN A 163 -5.61 -5.00 2.65
C ASN A 163 -5.52 -3.67 3.44
N GLY A 164 -6.37 -2.70 3.11
CA GLY A 164 -6.57 -1.49 3.90
C GLY A 164 -5.51 -0.42 3.68
N ILE A 165 -5.45 0.53 4.62
CA ILE A 165 -4.43 1.58 4.62
C ILE A 165 -3.20 1.04 5.34
N LEU A 166 -2.10 0.86 4.60
CA LEU A 166 -0.83 0.44 5.17
C LEU A 166 -0.14 1.66 5.79
N MET A 167 0.15 1.58 7.08
CA MET A 167 0.81 2.65 7.84
C MET A 167 2.20 2.22 8.30
N ARG A 168 3.21 3.07 8.07
CA ARG A 168 4.62 2.75 8.36
C ARG A 168 5.33 3.94 9.00
N TYR A 169 6.02 3.72 10.12
CA TYR A 169 6.86 4.75 10.71
C TYR A 169 8.07 4.98 9.81
N VAL A 170 8.38 6.26 9.59
CA VAL A 170 9.56 6.68 8.84
C VAL A 170 10.29 7.73 9.66
N THR A 171 11.59 7.52 9.84
CA THR A 171 12.45 8.46 10.56
C THR A 171 12.90 9.60 9.65
N SER A 172 13.47 10.65 10.24
CA SER A 172 14.05 11.76 9.48
C SER A 172 15.27 11.29 8.67
N SER A 173 15.57 12.01 7.59
CA SER A 173 16.66 11.69 6.69
C SER A 173 17.47 12.94 6.34
N PRO A 174 18.82 12.85 6.33
CA PRO A 174 19.67 13.96 5.92
C PRO A 174 19.71 14.16 4.39
N ALA A 175 19.05 13.31 3.59
CA ALA A 175 18.96 13.49 2.15
C ALA A 175 18.28 14.82 1.79
N TYR A 176 18.67 15.45 0.68
CA TYR A 176 18.15 16.78 0.33
C TYR A 176 16.63 16.81 0.10
N LEU A 177 16.08 15.76 -0.51
CA LEU A 177 14.63 15.53 -0.65
C LEU A 177 14.12 14.52 0.39
N GLY A 178 14.81 14.42 1.52
CA GLY A 178 14.45 13.59 2.66
C GLY A 178 13.41 14.27 3.56
N LYS A 179 12.84 13.48 4.46
CA LYS A 179 11.91 13.96 5.49
C LYS A 179 12.69 14.63 6.62
N GLU A 180 12.30 15.82 7.05
CA GLU A 180 12.98 16.52 8.15
C GLU A 180 12.63 15.96 9.53
N THR A 181 11.39 15.49 9.68
CA THR A 181 10.87 14.97 10.93
C THR A 181 10.44 13.52 10.78
N GLU A 182 10.30 12.85 11.92
CA GLU A 182 9.63 11.56 11.96
C GLU A 182 8.19 11.71 11.49
N ALA A 183 7.75 10.75 10.71
CA ALA A 183 6.44 10.73 10.08
C ALA A 183 5.83 9.34 10.11
N LEU A 184 4.53 9.29 9.85
CA LEU A 184 3.84 8.07 9.47
C LEU A 184 3.47 8.16 7.99
N ASP A 185 3.97 7.22 7.20
CA ASP A 185 3.55 7.03 5.82
C ASP A 185 2.20 6.31 5.82
N PHE A 186 1.29 6.79 4.97
CA PHE A 186 -0.01 6.17 4.69
C PHE A 186 -0.04 5.77 3.22
N ASP A 187 -0.03 4.47 2.96
CA ASP A 187 -0.18 3.90 1.62
C ASP A 187 -1.66 3.53 1.38
N LEU A 188 -2.27 4.16 0.39
CA LEU A 188 -3.63 3.91 -0.07
C LEU A 188 -3.57 3.21 -1.43
N THR A 189 -3.83 1.91 -1.47
CA THR A 189 -3.97 1.15 -2.71
C THR A 189 -5.44 1.01 -3.05
N TYR A 190 -5.80 1.33 -4.29
CA TYR A 190 -7.20 1.31 -4.73
C TYR A 190 -7.35 0.98 -6.21
N TYR A 191 -8.56 0.55 -6.57
CA TYR A 191 -8.98 0.27 -7.94
C TYR A 191 -8.52 1.34 -8.94
N ARG A 192 -8.09 0.90 -10.11
CA ARG A 192 -7.88 1.76 -11.28
C ARG A 192 -8.71 1.23 -12.44
N ALA A 193 -9.54 2.09 -13.02
CA ALA A 193 -10.24 1.77 -14.26
C ALA A 193 -9.24 1.77 -15.42
N LYS A 194 -9.45 0.89 -16.41
CA LYS A 194 -8.66 0.90 -17.65
C LYS A 194 -8.98 2.11 -18.52
N ASN A 195 -10.23 2.55 -18.52
CA ASN A 195 -10.62 3.82 -19.10
C ASN A 195 -10.38 4.95 -18.07
N PRO A 196 -9.47 5.90 -18.33
CA PRO A 196 -9.18 6.99 -17.40
C PRO A 196 -10.36 7.94 -17.15
N LEU A 197 -11.39 7.91 -18.01
CA LEU A 197 -12.59 8.73 -17.87
C LEU A 197 -13.69 8.06 -17.03
N THR A 198 -13.49 6.82 -16.57
CA THR A 198 -14.46 6.13 -15.73
C THR A 198 -14.18 6.46 -14.26
N PRO A 199 -15.07 7.20 -13.57
CA PRO A 199 -14.91 7.49 -12.16
C PRO A 199 -15.08 6.22 -11.34
N ARG A 200 -14.44 6.17 -10.18
CA ARG A 200 -14.56 5.06 -9.24
C ARG A 200 -15.68 5.32 -8.24
N LEU A 201 -16.25 4.24 -7.72
CA LEU A 201 -17.13 4.30 -6.57
C LEU A 201 -16.37 4.91 -5.38
N TYR A 202 -16.94 5.97 -4.80
CA TYR A 202 -16.36 6.76 -3.70
C TYR A 202 -14.97 7.36 -4.00
N GLN A 203 -14.70 7.68 -5.27
CA GLN A 203 -13.49 8.40 -5.65
C GLN A 203 -13.31 9.70 -4.86
N ASP A 204 -14.40 10.44 -4.65
CA ASP A 204 -14.47 11.67 -3.88
C ASP A 204 -13.93 11.52 -2.46
N PHE A 205 -14.21 10.41 -1.77
CA PHE A 205 -13.68 10.17 -0.42
C PHE A 205 -12.16 9.97 -0.42
N ILE A 206 -11.62 9.27 -1.41
CA ILE A 206 -10.17 9.06 -1.53
C ILE A 206 -9.47 10.39 -1.86
N GLU A 207 -10.06 11.17 -2.77
CA GLU A 207 -9.53 12.48 -3.17
C GLU A 207 -9.63 13.51 -2.05
N GLU A 208 -10.65 13.44 -1.20
CA GLU A 208 -10.75 14.27 0.00
C GLU A 208 -9.67 13.90 1.03
N ILE A 209 -9.37 12.61 1.23
CA ILE A 209 -8.25 12.19 2.09
C ILE A 209 -6.92 12.73 1.55
N GLU A 210 -6.72 12.68 0.23
CA GLU A 210 -5.54 13.25 -0.43
C GLU A 210 -5.44 14.77 -0.19
N GLN A 211 -6.55 15.51 -0.33
CA GLN A 211 -6.58 16.95 -0.09
C GLN A 211 -6.31 17.31 1.38
N ILE A 212 -6.95 16.60 2.32
CA ILE A 212 -6.70 16.78 3.76
C ILE A 212 -5.22 16.54 4.05
N ALA A 213 -4.64 15.45 3.54
CA ALA A 213 -3.23 15.15 3.76
C ALA A 213 -2.31 16.25 3.19
N LEU A 214 -2.43 16.53 1.88
CA LEU A 214 -1.47 17.36 1.15
C LEU A 214 -1.59 18.85 1.46
N PHE A 215 -2.82 19.35 1.68
CA PHE A 215 -3.08 20.77 1.86
C PHE A 215 -3.31 21.15 3.33
N LYS A 216 -4.16 20.43 4.06
CA LYS A 216 -4.44 20.76 5.48
C LYS A 216 -3.27 20.38 6.40
N TYR A 217 -2.67 19.21 6.20
CA TYR A 217 -1.58 18.71 7.03
C TYR A 217 -0.18 18.91 6.43
N ASN A 218 -0.11 19.55 5.26
CA ASN A 218 1.12 19.77 4.51
C ASN A 218 1.96 18.49 4.36
N ALA A 219 1.29 17.34 4.16
CA ALA A 219 1.97 16.05 4.03
C ALA A 219 2.91 16.05 2.83
N LEU A 220 3.98 15.27 2.93
CA LEU A 220 4.91 15.04 1.82
C LEU A 220 4.40 13.87 0.96
N PRO A 221 4.18 14.07 -0.34
CA PRO A 221 3.85 12.96 -1.23
C PRO A 221 5.07 12.06 -1.45
N HIS A 222 4.83 10.77 -1.54
CA HIS A 222 5.83 9.81 -2.01
C HIS A 222 6.07 9.97 -3.52
N TRP A 223 7.32 10.24 -3.91
CA TRP A 223 7.71 10.49 -5.31
C TRP A 223 7.27 9.40 -6.30
N GLY A 224 7.37 8.13 -5.92
CA GLY A 224 6.99 7.00 -6.80
C GLY A 224 5.54 6.52 -6.71
N LYS A 225 4.68 7.16 -5.91
CA LYS A 225 3.34 6.63 -5.57
C LYS A 225 2.30 7.75 -5.44
N ASN A 226 2.16 8.58 -6.45
CA ASN A 226 1.17 9.67 -6.49
C ASN A 226 0.81 10.06 -7.92
N ARG A 227 -0.19 10.94 -8.03
CA ARG A 227 -0.57 11.63 -9.27
C ARG A 227 0.12 12.98 -9.37
N ASN A 228 0.23 13.53 -10.58
CA ASN A 228 0.90 14.81 -10.86
C ASN A 228 0.41 15.96 -9.96
N LEU A 229 -0.88 15.99 -9.63
CA LEU A 229 -1.47 17.01 -8.74
C LEU A 229 -0.76 17.09 -7.38
N ALA A 230 -0.29 15.97 -6.84
CA ALA A 230 0.37 15.96 -5.53
C ALA A 230 1.75 16.63 -5.56
N PHE A 231 2.34 16.78 -6.75
CA PHE A 231 3.67 17.36 -6.92
C PHE A 231 3.65 18.87 -7.24
N ASP A 232 2.48 19.46 -7.39
CA ASP A 232 2.37 20.91 -7.55
C ASP A 232 2.89 21.64 -6.30
N GLY A 233 3.84 22.56 -6.49
CA GLY A 233 4.53 23.27 -5.40
C GLY A 233 5.34 22.38 -4.43
N VAL A 234 5.46 21.07 -4.69
CA VAL A 234 6.03 20.13 -3.69
C VAL A 234 7.49 20.43 -3.36
N ILE A 235 8.24 20.98 -4.30
CA ILE A 235 9.67 21.26 -4.12
C ILE A 235 9.90 22.27 -2.99
N GLU A 236 8.94 23.17 -2.77
CA GLU A 236 8.97 24.18 -1.71
C GLU A 236 8.77 23.57 -0.32
N LYS A 237 8.22 22.35 -0.24
CA LYS A 237 8.08 21.61 1.02
C LYS A 237 9.41 21.04 1.54
N TYR A 238 10.46 21.04 0.73
CA TYR A 238 11.79 20.53 1.10
C TYR A 238 12.76 21.69 1.34
N LYS A 239 13.17 21.90 2.60
CA LYS A 239 14.12 22.95 2.98
C LYS A 239 15.44 22.90 2.20
N ASN A 240 15.91 21.70 1.88
CA ASN A 240 17.19 21.49 1.19
C ASN A 240 17.03 21.32 -0.33
N ALA A 241 15.85 21.58 -0.91
CA ALA A 241 15.65 21.54 -2.35
C ALA A 241 16.65 22.43 -3.14
N PRO A 242 17.01 23.65 -2.71
CA PRO A 242 18.00 24.44 -3.43
C PRO A 242 19.38 23.76 -3.52
N ALA A 243 19.77 23.01 -2.49
CA ALA A 243 21.01 22.23 -2.51
C ALA A 243 20.91 21.03 -3.45
N PHE A 244 19.77 20.33 -3.46
CA PHE A 244 19.49 19.27 -4.43
C PHE A 244 19.62 19.78 -5.87
N LEU A 245 19.00 20.92 -6.18
CA LEU A 245 19.01 21.48 -7.53
C LEU A 245 20.43 21.88 -7.98
N LYS A 246 21.25 22.44 -7.08
CA LYS A 246 22.67 22.72 -7.38
C LYS A 246 23.46 21.45 -7.69
N VAL A 247 23.24 20.38 -6.93
CA VAL A 247 23.90 19.08 -7.16
C VAL A 247 23.42 18.46 -8.48
N LYS A 248 22.12 18.52 -8.77
CA LYS A 248 21.55 18.09 -10.05
C LYS A 248 22.21 18.84 -11.22
N GLU A 249 22.27 20.16 -11.16
CA GLU A 249 22.87 21.00 -12.21
C GLU A 249 24.37 20.72 -12.40
N PHE A 250 25.11 20.51 -11.29
CA PHE A 250 26.53 20.21 -11.35
C PHE A 250 26.84 18.86 -12.03
N TYR A 251 26.09 17.82 -11.70
CA TYR A 251 26.33 16.46 -12.24
C TYR A 251 25.62 16.19 -13.57
N ASP A 252 24.53 16.91 -13.87
CA ASP A 252 23.75 16.74 -15.09
C ASP A 252 23.41 18.11 -15.74
N PRO A 253 24.42 18.88 -16.19
CA PRO A 253 24.23 20.24 -16.71
C PRO A 253 23.42 20.28 -18.00
N THR A 254 23.37 19.18 -18.75
CA THR A 254 22.61 19.05 -19.99
C THR A 254 21.24 18.39 -19.79
N GLY A 255 20.92 17.95 -18.58
CA GLY A 255 19.64 17.30 -18.28
C GLY A 255 19.46 15.92 -18.91
N LEU A 256 20.53 15.14 -19.11
CA LEU A 256 20.48 13.78 -19.68
C LEU A 256 19.57 12.85 -18.85
N PHE A 257 19.50 13.06 -17.53
CA PHE A 257 18.65 12.29 -16.62
C PHE A 257 17.37 13.03 -16.25
N SER A 258 17.02 14.09 -16.98
CA SER A 258 15.76 14.82 -16.79
C SER A 258 14.70 14.32 -17.77
N SER A 259 13.45 14.29 -17.32
CA SER A 259 12.28 13.99 -18.14
C SER A 259 11.33 15.18 -18.18
N GLU A 260 10.21 15.03 -18.91
CA GLU A 260 9.10 15.99 -18.85
C GLU A 260 8.50 16.08 -17.43
N TRP A 261 8.56 14.97 -16.67
CA TRP A 261 8.37 14.94 -15.22
C TRP A 261 9.64 15.43 -14.52
#